data_AF-A0A8C8BNW3-F1
#
_entry.id   AF-A0A8C8BNW3-F1
#
_cell.length_a   1.000
_cell.length_b   1.000
_cell.length_c   1.000
_cell.angle_alpha   90.00
_cell.angle_beta   90.00
_cell.angle_gamma   90.00
#
_symmetry.space_group_name_H-M   'P 1'
#
loop_
_entity.id
_entity.type
_entity.pdbx_description
1 polymer ?
#
loop_
_entity_poly.entity_id
_entity_poly.type
_entity_poly.pdbx_seq_one_letter_code
_entity_poly.pdbx_strand_id
1 'polypeptide(L)'
;LYYQTNYLMVAAAVVSIVGFLSPLNMLIGGTVVVLVFMGFVWVSHNKDILRRLKKQYPTTFVVVIMLSSYFLISYLGDVMVFMFGITLPLLLMFVHASLRLRNIKNKLENKMEGIGLKKTPMGIILDALEQQEDSINKLADYISKVKE
;
A
#
# COMPACT_ATOMS: atom_id res chain seq x y z
N LEU A 1 1.52 17.19 -20.96
CA LEU A 1 1.33 15.73 -21.06
C LEU A 1 1.07 15.16 -19.67
N TYR A 2 -0.15 14.76 -19.35
CA TYR A 2 -0.50 14.15 -18.07
C TYR A 2 -0.18 12.65 -18.16
N TYR A 3 0.95 12.22 -17.60
CA TYR A 3 1.28 10.79 -17.52
C TYR A 3 0.37 10.15 -16.46
N GLN A 4 -0.82 9.71 -16.88
CA GLN A 4 -1.73 8.95 -16.03
C GLN A 4 -1.34 7.48 -16.11
N THR A 5 -0.50 7.03 -15.17
CA THR A 5 -0.21 5.61 -15.03
C THR A 5 -1.49 4.87 -14.65
N ASN A 6 -1.95 3.98 -15.51
CA ASN A 6 -3.13 3.15 -15.26
C ASN A 6 -2.74 2.00 -14.31
N TYR A 7 -3.14 2.11 -13.04
CA TYR A 7 -2.87 1.11 -12.00
C TYR A 7 -3.34 -0.29 -12.39
N LEU A 8 -4.46 -0.38 -13.09
CA LEU A 8 -5.02 -1.65 -13.56
C LEU A 8 -4.14 -2.29 -14.64
N MET A 9 -3.55 -1.46 -15.52
CA MET A 9 -2.63 -1.92 -16.57
C MET A 9 -1.29 -2.40 -15.98
N VAL A 10 -0.75 -1.70 -14.98
CA VAL A 10 0.48 -2.12 -14.29
C VAL A 10 0.25 -3.43 -13.53
N ALA A 11 -0.87 -3.53 -12.81
CA ALA A 11 -1.24 -4.76 -12.12
C ALA A 11 -1.43 -5.93 -13.09
N ALA A 12 -2.17 -5.73 -14.17
CA ALA A 12 -2.39 -6.76 -15.20
C ALA A 12 -1.07 -7.20 -15.86
N ALA A 13 -0.16 -6.28 -16.16
CA ALA A 13 1.15 -6.61 -16.71
C ALA A 13 1.99 -7.46 -15.74
N VAL A 14 2.02 -7.09 -14.47
CA VAL A 14 2.79 -7.83 -13.44
C VAL A 14 2.18 -9.21 -13.18
N VAL A 15 0.85 -9.30 -13.07
CA VAL A 15 0.14 -10.59 -12.93
C VAL A 15 0.38 -11.45 -14.17
N SER A 16 0.38 -10.86 -15.37
CA SER A 16 0.69 -11.61 -16.60
C SER A 16 2.12 -12.13 -16.57
N ILE A 17 3.10 -11.30 -16.20
CA ILE A 17 4.51 -11.70 -16.11
C ILE A 17 4.69 -12.83 -15.09
N VAL A 18 4.20 -12.66 -13.85
CA VAL A 18 4.30 -13.69 -12.81
C VAL A 18 3.55 -14.95 -13.23
N GLY A 19 2.38 -14.79 -13.85
CA GLY A 19 1.59 -15.87 -14.43
C GLY A 19 2.30 -16.60 -15.58
N PHE A 20 3.11 -15.92 -16.40
CA PHE A 20 3.91 -16.55 -17.46
C PHE A 20 5.12 -17.31 -16.92
N LEU A 21 5.73 -16.84 -15.82
CA LEU A 21 6.91 -17.49 -15.23
C LEU A 21 6.56 -18.84 -14.58
N SER A 22 5.39 -18.98 -13.97
CA SER A 22 4.96 -20.21 -13.30
C SER A 22 3.44 -20.39 -13.32
N PRO A 23 2.82 -20.53 -14.51
CA PRO A 23 1.36 -20.55 -14.67
C PRO A 23 0.71 -21.70 -13.92
N LEU A 24 1.32 -22.87 -13.98
CA LEU A 24 0.81 -24.09 -13.34
C LEU A 24 0.84 -23.97 -11.82
N ASN A 25 1.96 -23.53 -11.26
CA ASN A 25 2.12 -23.36 -9.80
C ASN A 25 1.12 -22.33 -9.25
N MET A 26 0.86 -21.25 -10.00
CA MET A 26 -0.15 -20.26 -9.62
C MET A 26 -1.57 -20.82 -9.62
N LEU A 27 -1.94 -21.63 -10.62
CA LEU A 27 -3.25 -22.28 -10.70
C LEU A 27 -3.44 -23.36 -9.64
N ILE A 28 -2.40 -24.16 -9.40
CA ILE A 28 -2.40 -25.22 -8.37
C ILE A 28 -2.49 -24.57 -6.99
N GLY A 29 -1.65 -23.58 -6.69
CA GLY A 29 -1.69 -22.84 -5.42
C GLY A 29 -3.05 -22.19 -5.16
N GLY A 30 -3.64 -21.53 -6.17
CA GLY A 30 -4.98 -20.96 -6.08
C GLY A 30 -6.06 -22.02 -5.81
N THR A 31 -6.00 -23.15 -6.51
CA THR A 31 -6.95 -24.27 -6.34
C THR A 31 -6.84 -24.87 -4.94
N VAL A 32 -5.63 -25.08 -4.43
CA VAL A 32 -5.38 -25.58 -3.07
C VAL A 32 -5.98 -24.63 -2.03
N VAL A 33 -5.78 -23.31 -2.18
CA VAL A 33 -6.36 -22.30 -1.26
C VAL A 33 -7.89 -22.38 -1.27
N VAL A 34 -8.53 -22.45 -2.44
CA VAL A 34 -9.99 -22.56 -2.56
C VAL A 34 -10.50 -23.85 -1.93
N LEU A 35 -9.84 -24.98 -2.19
CA LEU A 35 -10.22 -26.29 -1.61
C LEU A 35 -10.13 -26.30 -0.10
N VAL A 36 -9.08 -25.71 0.48
CA VAL A 36 -8.91 -25.60 1.94
C VAL A 36 -10.04 -24.75 2.54
N PHE A 37 -10.37 -23.63 1.91
CA PHE A 37 -11.43 -22.75 2.38
C PHE A 37 -12.80 -23.43 2.29
N MET A 38 -13.09 -24.09 1.17
CA MET A 38 -14.32 -24.86 0.96
C MET A 38 -14.43 -26.01 1.97
N GLY A 39 -13.34 -26.75 2.19
CA GLY A 39 -13.27 -27.83 3.19
C GLY A 39 -13.52 -27.32 4.60
N PHE A 40 -12.94 -26.17 4.97
CA PHE A 40 -13.19 -25.53 6.26
C PHE A 40 -14.66 -25.12 6.42
N VAL A 41 -15.25 -24.49 5.42
CA VAL A 41 -16.67 -24.09 5.43
C VAL A 41 -17.59 -25.31 5.54
N TRP A 42 -17.29 -26.38 4.81
CA TRP A 42 -18.03 -27.64 4.86
C TRP A 42 -17.97 -28.28 6.24
N VAL A 43 -16.77 -28.37 6.82
CA VAL A 43 -16.55 -28.89 8.18
C VAL A 43 -17.29 -28.04 9.21
N SER A 44 -17.30 -26.71 9.03
CA SER A 44 -18.00 -25.80 9.92
C SER A 44 -19.53 -25.98 9.89
N HIS A 45 -20.10 -26.33 8.73
CA HIS A 45 -21.53 -26.65 8.63
C HIS A 45 -21.86 -28.04 9.17
N ASN A 46 -20.99 -29.03 8.96
CA ASN A 46 -21.26 -30.45 9.23
C ASN A 46 -20.58 -30.97 10.51
N LYS A 47 -20.50 -30.13 11.55
CA LYS A 47 -19.78 -30.43 12.81
C LYS A 47 -20.28 -31.71 13.49
N ASP A 48 -21.57 -32.03 13.39
CA ASP A 48 -22.16 -33.21 14.00
C ASP A 48 -21.72 -34.51 13.33
N ILE A 49 -21.61 -34.51 11.99
CA ILE A 49 -21.12 -35.65 11.21
C ILE A 49 -19.64 -35.88 11.55
N LEU A 50 -18.86 -34.81 11.62
CA LEU A 50 -17.44 -34.88 11.98
C LEU A 50 -17.24 -35.44 13.40
N ARG A 51 -18.08 -35.03 14.35
CA ARG A 51 -18.03 -35.52 15.73
C ARG A 51 -18.37 -37.01 15.83
N ARG A 52 -19.35 -37.49 15.05
CA ARG A 52 -19.69 -38.92 14.96
C ARG A 52 -18.54 -39.74 14.36
N LEU A 53 -17.96 -39.28 13.25
CA LEU A 53 -16.81 -39.95 12.61
C LEU A 53 -15.59 -40.05 13.53
N LYS A 54 -15.27 -38.96 14.25
CA LYS A 54 -14.17 -38.95 15.23
C LYS A 54 -14.38 -39.95 16.36
N LYS A 55 -15.63 -40.15 16.82
CA LYS A 55 -15.97 -41.09 17.91
C LYS A 55 -15.99 -42.55 17.43
N GLN A 56 -16.40 -42.79 16.19
CA GLN A 56 -16.54 -44.13 15.63
C GLN A 56 -15.23 -44.70 15.07
N TYR A 57 -14.38 -43.85 14.47
CA TYR A 57 -13.12 -44.26 13.83
C TYR A 57 -11.97 -43.30 14.18
N PRO A 58 -11.48 -43.29 15.43
CA PRO A 58 -10.48 -42.33 15.89
C PRO A 58 -9.12 -42.48 15.18
N THR A 59 -8.70 -43.70 14.87
CA THR A 59 -7.44 -43.98 14.16
C THR A 59 -7.48 -43.49 12.71
N THR A 60 -8.55 -43.82 11.98
CA THR A 60 -8.76 -43.36 10.60
C THR A 60 -8.80 -41.83 10.51
N PHE A 61 -9.43 -41.16 11.48
CA PHE A 61 -9.47 -39.71 11.54
C PHE A 61 -8.07 -39.08 11.66
N VAL A 62 -7.19 -39.65 12.49
CA VAL A 62 -5.81 -39.19 12.64
C VAL A 62 -5.02 -39.40 11.34
N VAL A 63 -5.17 -40.56 10.70
CA VAL A 63 -4.50 -40.85 9.41
C VAL A 63 -4.92 -39.85 8.33
N VAL A 64 -6.22 -39.53 8.23
CA VAL A 64 -6.73 -38.55 7.25
C VAL A 64 -6.14 -37.16 7.50
N ILE A 65 -6.07 -36.71 8.76
CA ILE A 65 -5.46 -35.41 9.10
C ILE A 65 -3.98 -35.39 8.73
N MET A 66 -3.25 -36.47 9.03
CA MET A 66 -1.82 -36.55 8.74
C MET A 66 -1.54 -36.57 7.24
N LEU A 67 -2.36 -37.26 6.46
CA LEU A 67 -2.25 -37.27 5.00
C LEU A 67 -2.59 -35.90 4.40
N SER A 68 -3.63 -35.26 4.92
CA SER A 68 -4.04 -33.92 4.50
C SER A 68 -2.98 -32.87 4.82
N SER A 69 -2.33 -32.94 5.99
CA SER A 69 -1.26 -32.02 6.35
C SER A 69 -0.01 -32.23 5.49
N TYR A 70 0.36 -33.48 5.19
CA TYR A 70 1.45 -33.78 4.25
C TYR A 70 1.17 -33.22 2.86
N PHE A 71 -0.06 -33.41 2.35
CA PHE A 71 -0.49 -32.83 1.07
C PHE A 71 -0.35 -31.31 1.08
N LEU A 72 -0.88 -30.63 2.10
CA LEU A 72 -0.77 -29.18 2.27
C LEU A 72 0.68 -28.68 2.26
N ILE A 73 1.58 -29.35 2.97
CA ILE A 73 3.00 -29.00 3.03
C ILE A 73 3.66 -29.18 1.66
N SER A 74 3.29 -30.23 0.92
CA SER A 74 3.84 -30.48 -0.43
C SER A 74 3.50 -29.38 -1.43
N TYR A 75 2.33 -28.74 -1.32
CA TYR A 75 1.91 -27.63 -2.19
C TYR A 75 2.20 -26.25 -1.61
N LEU A 76 2.91 -26.17 -0.48
CA LEU A 76 3.21 -24.89 0.17
C LEU A 76 3.98 -23.94 -0.77
N GLY A 77 4.89 -24.48 -1.59
CA GLY A 77 5.63 -23.70 -2.59
C GLY A 77 4.70 -23.05 -3.61
N ASP A 78 3.71 -23.77 -4.11
CA ASP A 78 2.73 -23.28 -5.08
C ASP A 78 1.83 -22.19 -4.48
N VAL A 79 1.42 -22.37 -3.22
CA VAL A 79 0.67 -21.35 -2.48
C VAL A 79 1.50 -20.08 -2.30
N MET A 80 2.80 -20.20 -2.02
CA MET A 80 3.69 -19.04 -1.90
C MET A 80 3.84 -18.29 -3.22
N VAL A 81 3.95 -19.00 -4.35
CA VAL A 81 3.96 -18.40 -5.69
C VAL A 81 2.65 -17.67 -5.98
N PHE A 82 1.51 -18.27 -5.63
CA PHE A 82 0.19 -17.64 -5.77
C PHE A 82 0.06 -16.37 -4.92
N MET A 83 0.45 -16.41 -3.65
CA MET A 83 0.43 -15.24 -2.76
C MET A 83 1.35 -14.13 -3.30
N PHE A 84 2.55 -14.48 -3.75
CA PHE A 84 3.50 -13.53 -4.33
C PHE A 84 2.94 -12.87 -5.61
N GLY A 85 2.22 -13.62 -6.45
CA GLY A 85 1.53 -13.10 -7.62
C GLY A 85 0.49 -12.03 -7.31
N ILE A 86 -0.10 -12.03 -6.10
CA ILE A 86 -1.05 -11.00 -5.65
C ILE A 86 -0.32 -9.86 -4.92
N THR A 87 0.61 -10.19 -4.03
CA THR A 87 1.32 -9.22 -3.19
C THR A 87 2.24 -8.31 -4.00
N LEU A 88 2.90 -8.82 -5.05
CA LEU A 88 3.78 -8.00 -5.89
C LEU A 88 3.07 -6.84 -6.60
N PRO A 89 1.96 -7.06 -7.34
CA PRO A 89 1.18 -5.97 -7.92
C PRO A 89 0.72 -4.94 -6.88
N LEU A 90 0.30 -5.39 -5.69
CA LEU A 90 -0.12 -4.51 -4.60
C LEU A 90 1.05 -3.64 -4.12
N LEU A 91 2.21 -4.23 -3.84
CA LEU A 91 3.41 -3.48 -3.45
C LEU A 91 3.82 -2.46 -4.51
N LEU A 92 3.79 -2.84 -5.79
CA LEU A 92 4.11 -1.93 -6.88
C LEU A 92 3.10 -0.77 -6.97
N MET A 93 1.81 -1.03 -6.78
CA MET A 93 0.80 0.02 -6.69
C MET A 93 1.08 0.97 -5.51
N PHE A 94 1.44 0.44 -4.33
CA PHE A 94 1.80 1.24 -3.16
C PHE A 94 3.04 2.10 -3.38
N VAL A 95 4.12 1.52 -3.91
CA VAL A 95 5.36 2.25 -4.22
C VAL A 95 5.10 3.34 -5.25
N HIS A 96 4.34 3.03 -6.30
CA HIS A 96 3.99 4.00 -7.32
C HIS A 96 3.12 5.13 -6.77
N ALA A 97 2.12 4.80 -5.94
CA ALA A 97 1.29 5.81 -5.26
C ALA A 97 2.14 6.70 -4.33
N SER A 98 3.10 6.13 -3.61
CA SER A 98 4.04 6.86 -2.77
C SER A 98 4.93 7.82 -3.57
N LEU A 99 5.45 7.38 -4.71
CA LEU A 99 6.23 8.22 -5.64
C LEU A 99 5.39 9.35 -6.23
N ARG A 100 4.12 9.10 -6.58
CA ARG A 100 3.19 10.13 -7.04
C ARG A 100 2.94 11.18 -5.95
N LEU A 101 2.77 10.76 -4.70
CA LEU A 101 2.60 11.66 -3.57
C LEU A 101 3.85 12.54 -3.35
N ARG A 102 5.05 11.96 -3.47
CA ARG A 102 6.32 12.71 -3.41
C ARG A 102 6.44 13.72 -4.54
N ASN A 103 6.09 13.34 -5.77
CA ASN A 103 6.11 14.26 -6.91
C ASN A 103 5.12 15.42 -6.73
N ILE A 104 3.92 15.16 -6.17
CA ILE A 104 2.95 16.20 -5.84
C ILE A 104 3.52 17.14 -4.77
N LYS A 105 4.13 16.61 -3.70
CA LYS A 105 4.79 17.40 -2.66
C LYS A 105 5.87 18.32 -3.26
N ASN A 106 6.76 17.78 -4.09
CA ASN A 106 7.79 18.56 -4.76
C ASN A 106 7.21 19.62 -5.70
N LYS A 107 6.11 19.32 -6.42
CA LYS A 107 5.45 20.29 -7.31
C LYS A 107 4.73 21.39 -6.53
N LEU A 108 4.28 21.09 -5.31
CA LEU A 108 3.66 22.04 -4.39
C LEU A 108 4.72 22.97 -3.80
N GLU A 109 5.85 22.42 -3.33
CA GLU A 109 7.01 23.18 -2.87
C GLU A 109 7.54 24.10 -3.99
N ASN A 110 7.77 23.57 -5.19
CA ASN A 110 8.28 24.36 -6.32
C ASN A 110 7.28 25.43 -6.80
N LYS A 111 5.96 25.20 -6.64
CA LYS A 111 4.93 26.23 -6.92
C LYS A 111 4.85 27.26 -5.80
N MET A 112 5.04 26.88 -4.54
CA MET A 112 5.16 27.83 -3.44
C MET A 112 6.39 28.73 -3.64
N GLU A 113 7.52 28.15 -4.01
CA GLU A 113 8.75 28.88 -4.34
C GLU A 113 8.55 29.76 -5.59
N GLY A 114 7.94 29.23 -6.66
CA GLY A 114 7.70 29.96 -7.91
C GLY A 114 6.62 31.05 -7.85
N ILE A 115 5.72 31.01 -6.87
CA ILE A 115 4.78 32.09 -6.57
C ILE A 115 5.47 33.19 -5.73
N GLY A 116 6.74 33.01 -5.33
CA GLY A 116 7.44 33.97 -4.49
C GLY A 116 6.87 34.05 -3.07
N LEU A 117 6.10 33.03 -2.65
CA LEU A 117 5.65 32.87 -1.27
C LEU A 117 6.84 32.44 -0.41
N LYS A 118 7.77 33.37 -0.16
CA LYS A 118 8.62 33.41 1.04
C LYS A 118 7.78 33.56 2.32
N LYS A 119 6.55 33.06 2.36
CA LYS A 119 5.65 33.20 3.49
C LYS A 119 5.48 31.82 4.12
N THR A 120 6.62 31.22 4.52
CA THR A 120 6.58 30.39 5.73
C THR A 120 5.99 31.28 6.84
N PRO A 121 5.33 30.73 7.86
CA PRO A 121 4.83 31.55 8.97
C PRO A 121 5.91 32.53 9.50
N MET A 122 7.17 32.12 9.48
CA MET A 122 8.33 32.96 9.80
C MET A 122 8.59 34.10 8.80
N GLY A 123 8.43 33.87 7.50
CA GLY A 123 8.55 34.91 6.48
C GLY A 123 7.39 35.91 6.47
N ILE A 124 6.19 35.51 6.88
CA ILE A 124 5.08 36.46 7.15
C ILE A 124 5.43 37.38 8.31
N ILE A 125 6.02 36.82 9.36
CA ILE A 125 6.45 37.57 10.54
C ILE A 125 7.60 38.51 10.19
N LEU A 126 8.58 38.06 9.40
CA LEU A 126 9.71 38.88 8.96
C LEU A 126 9.28 40.06 8.08
N ASP A 127 8.40 39.84 7.09
CA ASP A 127 7.85 40.93 6.27
C ASP A 127 7.10 41.96 7.13
N ALA A 128 6.33 41.49 8.13
CA ALA A 128 5.60 42.38 9.03
C ALA A 128 6.55 43.20 9.92
N LEU A 129 7.68 42.61 10.35
CA LEU A 129 8.71 43.29 11.13
C LEU A 129 9.50 44.30 10.29
N GLU A 130 9.88 43.95 9.06
CA GLU A 130 10.59 44.85 8.14
C GLU A 130 9.72 46.06 7.77
N GLN A 131 8.43 45.84 7.50
CA GLN A 131 7.47 46.90 7.23
C GLN A 131 7.21 47.79 8.46
N GLN A 132 7.34 47.25 9.68
CA GLN A 132 7.30 48.02 10.92
C GLN A 132 8.57 48.86 11.10
N GLU A 133 9.75 48.32 10.80
CA GLU A 133 11.03 49.05 10.88
C GLU A 133 11.08 50.23 9.90
N ASP A 134 10.65 50.04 8.65
CA ASP A 134 10.56 51.10 7.65
C ASP A 134 9.60 52.24 8.07
N SER A 135 8.51 51.89 8.75
CA SER A 135 7.54 52.86 9.23
C SER A 135 8.09 53.73 10.36
N ILE A 136 8.91 53.14 11.24
CA ILE A 136 9.58 53.85 12.35
C ILE A 136 10.67 54.77 11.82
N ASN A 137 11.47 54.30 10.86
CA ASN A 137 12.55 55.09 10.27
C ASN A 137 12.02 56.32 9.54
N LYS A 138 10.92 56.20 8.78
CA LYS A 138 10.27 57.36 8.15
C LYS A 138 9.78 58.38 9.17
N LEU A 139 9.19 57.95 10.28
CA LEU A 139 8.72 58.83 11.35
C LEU A 139 9.87 59.59 12.01
N ALA A 140 11.00 58.92 12.24
CA ALA A 140 12.22 59.53 12.77
C ALA A 140 12.77 60.60 11.82
N ASP A 141 12.79 60.34 10.51
CA ASP A 141 13.21 61.30 9.48
C ASP A 141 12.26 62.51 9.38
N TYR A 142 10.96 62.34 9.58
CA TYR A 142 10.05 63.47 9.65
C TYR A 142 10.30 64.35 10.88
N ILE A 143 10.57 63.73 12.03
CA ILE A 143 10.84 64.46 13.28
C ILE A 143 12.17 65.22 13.19
N SER A 144 13.20 64.62 12.60
CA SER A 144 14.49 65.30 12.41
C SER A 144 14.35 66.51 11.48
N LYS A 145 13.59 66.38 10.40
CA LYS A 145 13.37 67.44 9.40
C LYS A 145 12.45 68.57 9.87
N VAL A 146 11.61 68.34 10.88
CA VAL A 146 10.77 69.37 11.52
C VAL A 146 11.51 70.10 12.65
N LYS A 147 12.61 69.52 13.15
CA LYS A 147 13.43 70.09 14.23
C LYS A 147 14.55 71.01 13.72
N GLU A 148 14.80 71.02 12.42
CA GLU A 148 15.67 71.96 11.69
C GLU A 148 14.86 73.17 11.21
#